data_AF-A0A5E9FUU2-F1
#
_entry.id   AF-A0A5E9FUU2-F1
#
_cell.length_a   1.000
_cell.length_b   1.000
_cell.length_c   1.000
_cell.angle_alpha   90.00
_cell.angle_beta   90.00
_cell.angle_gamma   90.00
#
_symmetry.space_group_name_H-M   'P 1'
#
loop_
_entity.id
_entity.type
_entity.pdbx_description
1 polymer ?
#
loop_
_entity_poly.entity_id
_entity_poly.type
_entity_poly.pdbx_seq_one_letter_code
_entity_poly.pdbx_strand_id
1 'polypeptide(L)'
;MNVLSPAVPRRKRLSISVMVFVHGGGYNTGSAQDFPGQGEGFVSSGRVVYVSLNYQLGALGYLDFSRYSTPDRPIENNLGLRDQVAALEWVRANIRSFGGTFLPEHPFDAFRDAAPTGYR
;
A
#
# COMPACT_ATOMS: atom_id res chain seq x y z
N MET A 1 6.31 -7.31 -1.34
CA MET A 1 5.24 -7.05 -0.34
C MET A 1 4.99 -8.32 0.44
N ASN A 2 4.68 -8.19 1.74
CA ASN A 2 4.34 -9.29 2.63
C ASN A 2 2.97 -9.04 3.27
N VAL A 3 2.22 -10.11 3.55
CA VAL A 3 0.95 -10.07 4.28
C VAL A 3 1.02 -11.01 5.48
N LEU A 4 0.80 -10.47 6.67
CA LEU A 4 0.69 -11.23 7.91
C LEU A 4 -0.76 -11.13 8.40
N SER A 5 -1.41 -12.28 8.53
CA SER A 5 -2.81 -12.38 8.94
C SER A 5 -2.94 -13.20 10.22
N PRO A 6 -3.82 -12.80 11.15
CA PRO A 6 -4.01 -13.51 12.41
C PRO A 6 -4.73 -14.85 12.19
N ALA A 7 -4.30 -15.86 12.94
CA ALA A 7 -4.99 -17.15 12.99
C ALA A 7 -6.26 -17.05 13.86
N VAL A 8 -7.31 -16.41 13.33
CA VAL A 8 -8.62 -16.28 14.01
C VAL A 8 -9.73 -17.06 13.30
N PRO A 9 -10.68 -17.66 14.07
CA PRO A 9 -11.85 -18.34 13.51
C PRO A 9 -12.67 -17.41 12.61
N ARG A 10 -13.24 -17.93 11.51
CA ARG A 10 -13.96 -17.14 10.49
C ARG A 10 -14.99 -16.15 11.05
N ARG A 11 -15.66 -16.48 12.16
CA ARG A 11 -16.66 -15.60 12.81
C ARG A 11 -16.11 -14.28 13.33
N LYS A 12 -14.81 -14.19 13.67
CA LYS A 12 -14.16 -12.95 14.15
C LYS A 12 -13.47 -12.15 13.03
N ARG A 13 -13.53 -12.60 11.77
CA ARG A 13 -12.86 -11.93 10.64
C ARG A 13 -13.52 -10.63 10.19
N LEU A 14 -14.76 -10.37 10.60
CA LEU A 14 -15.51 -9.18 10.17
C LEU A 14 -15.09 -7.88 10.87
N SER A 15 -14.17 -7.94 11.84
CA SER A 15 -13.73 -6.79 12.64
C SER A 15 -12.21 -6.64 12.67
N ILE A 16 -11.51 -7.12 11.64
CA ILE A 16 -10.05 -7.10 11.58
C ILE A 16 -9.62 -5.90 10.74
N SER A 17 -8.97 -4.93 11.37
CA SER A 17 -8.43 -3.75 10.69
C SER A 17 -7.25 -4.12 9.79
N VAL A 18 -7.00 -3.30 8.77
CA VAL A 18 -5.84 -3.45 7.89
C VAL A 18 -4.83 -2.35 8.21
N MET A 19 -3.60 -2.74 8.50
CA MET A 19 -2.47 -1.83 8.68
C MET A 19 -1.49 -2.04 7.53
N VAL A 20 -1.21 -0.97 6.79
CA VAL A 20 -0.20 -0.96 5.73
C VAL A 20 1.02 -0.19 6.20
N PHE A 21 2.18 -0.83 6.15
CA PHE A 21 3.46 -0.25 6.54
C PHE A 21 4.32 0.03 5.30
N VAL A 22 4.75 1.28 5.18
CA VAL A 22 5.70 1.74 4.18
C VAL A 22 7.00 2.03 4.91
N HIS A 23 8.07 1.32 4.54
CA HIS A 23 9.37 1.53 5.17
C HIS A 23 9.93 2.93 4.82
N GLY A 24 10.67 3.49 5.78
CA GLY A 24 11.42 4.73 5.57
C GLY A 24 12.71 4.50 4.77
N GLY A 25 13.73 5.34 5.01
CA GLY A 25 15.01 5.29 4.30
C GLY A 25 15.20 6.38 3.24
N GLY A 26 14.41 7.46 3.32
CA GLY A 26 14.59 8.67 2.51
C GLY A 26 14.53 8.39 1.00
N TYR A 27 13.69 7.44 0.59
CA TYR A 27 13.52 6.99 -0.80
C TYR A 27 14.75 6.34 -1.45
N ASN A 28 15.83 6.09 -0.70
CA ASN A 28 17.09 5.56 -1.24
C ASN A 28 17.43 4.18 -0.71
N THR A 29 16.98 3.86 0.51
CA THR A 29 17.25 2.58 1.15
C THR A 29 16.00 2.03 1.79
N GLY A 30 16.06 0.74 2.10
CA GLY A 30 15.12 0.07 2.96
C GLY A 30 14.38 -1.08 2.28
N SER A 31 13.64 -1.84 3.08
CA SER A 31 12.85 -2.97 2.60
C SER A 31 11.65 -3.27 3.49
N ALA A 32 10.70 -4.03 2.95
CA ALA A 32 9.57 -4.60 3.67
C ALA A 32 9.98 -5.54 4.83
N GLN A 33 11.28 -5.88 4.95
CA GLN A 33 11.85 -6.76 5.97
C GLN A 33 12.61 -6.02 7.06
N ASP A 34 12.85 -4.70 6.93
CA ASP A 34 13.75 -3.97 7.84
C ASP A 34 13.24 -3.84 9.27
N PHE A 35 11.97 -4.18 9.51
CA PHE A 35 11.36 -4.18 10.84
C PHE A 35 10.68 -5.52 11.14
N PRO A 36 11.46 -6.60 11.32
CA PRO A 36 10.91 -7.87 11.76
C PRO A 36 10.28 -7.69 13.16
N GLY A 37 9.09 -8.27 13.36
CA GLY A 37 8.38 -8.24 14.65
C GLY A 37 7.37 -7.10 14.85
N GLN A 38 7.44 -5.99 14.11
CA GLN A 38 6.44 -4.90 14.25
C GLN A 38 5.01 -5.38 13.89
N GLY A 39 4.89 -6.21 12.84
CA GLY A 39 3.60 -6.78 12.46
C GLY A 39 3.11 -7.88 13.40
N GLU A 40 4.02 -8.65 14.01
CA GLU A 40 3.68 -9.82 14.82
C GLU A 40 2.92 -9.46 16.09
N GLY A 41 3.30 -8.36 16.76
CA GLY A 41 2.58 -7.86 17.93
C GLY A 41 1.12 -7.49 17.61
N PHE A 42 0.88 -6.77 16.52
CA PHE A 42 -0.48 -6.41 16.10
C PHE A 42 -1.28 -7.62 15.61
N VAL A 43 -0.66 -8.50 14.86
CA VAL A 43 -1.29 -9.72 14.33
C VAL A 43 -1.63 -10.68 15.47
N SER A 44 -0.76 -10.87 16.45
CA SER A 44 -1.01 -11.75 17.60
C SER A 44 -2.21 -11.32 18.46
N SER A 45 -2.54 -10.02 18.49
CA SER A 45 -3.77 -9.52 19.13
C SER A 45 -5.07 -10.03 18.48
N GLY A 46 -4.99 -10.59 17.28
CA GLY A 46 -6.13 -11.11 16.52
C GLY A 46 -7.00 -10.04 15.87
N ARG A 47 -6.56 -8.78 15.85
CA ARG A 47 -7.36 -7.62 15.42
C ARG A 47 -6.85 -6.90 14.17
N VAL A 48 -5.64 -7.23 13.71
CA VAL A 48 -5.00 -6.52 12.59
C VAL A 48 -4.45 -7.51 11.57
N VAL A 49 -4.71 -7.28 10.29
CA VAL A 49 -3.90 -7.80 9.18
C VAL A 49 -2.84 -6.76 8.87
N TYR A 50 -1.58 -7.18 8.91
CA TYR A 50 -0.43 -6.31 8.66
C TYR A 50 0.11 -6.56 7.25
N VAL A 51 0.34 -5.50 6.49
CA VAL A 51 0.90 -5.54 5.14
C VAL A 51 2.15 -4.67 5.09
N SER A 52 3.29 -5.19 4.65
CA SER A 52 4.49 -4.37 4.40
C SER A 52 4.86 -4.35 2.91
N LEU A 53 5.16 -3.17 2.40
CA LEU A 53 5.35 -2.93 0.96
C LEU A 53 6.84 -2.84 0.60
N ASN A 54 7.18 -3.23 -0.64
CA ASN A 54 8.43 -2.79 -1.28
C ASN A 54 8.04 -1.82 -2.40
N TYR A 55 8.88 -0.82 -2.62
CA TYR A 55 8.75 0.13 -3.72
C TYR A 55 10.14 0.43 -4.28
N GLN A 56 10.23 0.87 -5.54
CA GLN A 56 11.49 1.24 -6.14
C GLN A 56 12.16 2.39 -5.39
N LEU A 57 13.49 2.32 -5.28
CA LEU A 57 14.32 3.25 -4.52
C LEU A 57 15.35 3.93 -5.41
N GLY A 58 15.91 5.03 -4.91
CA GLY A 58 16.97 5.80 -5.54
C GLY A 58 16.59 6.22 -6.96
N ALA A 59 17.58 6.18 -7.86
CA ALA A 59 17.38 6.56 -9.25
C ALA A 59 16.31 5.73 -9.97
N LEU A 60 16.11 4.46 -9.59
CA LEU A 60 15.08 3.62 -10.21
C LEU A 60 13.67 4.11 -9.86
N GLY A 61 13.45 4.59 -8.64
CA GLY A 61 12.13 5.03 -8.20
C GLY A 61 11.83 6.50 -8.47
N TYR A 62 12.85 7.36 -8.49
CA TYR A 62 12.65 8.81 -8.30
C TYR A 62 13.44 9.71 -9.26
N LEU A 63 14.16 9.14 -10.23
CA LEU A 63 14.80 9.94 -11.26
C LEU A 63 13.75 10.50 -12.22
N ASP A 64 13.79 11.81 -12.47
CA ASP A 64 12.84 12.47 -13.35
C ASP A 64 13.45 12.78 -14.72
N PHE A 65 12.96 12.08 -15.75
CA PHE A 65 13.28 12.34 -17.14
C PHE A 65 12.08 12.90 -17.93
N SER A 66 11.06 13.43 -17.24
CA SER A 66 9.85 13.99 -17.87
C SER A 66 10.15 15.06 -18.91
N ARG A 67 11.23 15.84 -18.74
CA ARG A 67 11.71 16.82 -19.74
C ARG A 67 12.08 16.24 -21.11
N TYR A 68 12.34 14.93 -21.18
CA TYR A 68 12.67 14.20 -22.41
C TYR A 68 11.50 13.34 -22.90
N SER A 69 10.36 13.38 -22.20
CA SER A 69 9.14 12.70 -22.57
C SER A 69 8.53 13.35 -23.82
N THR A 70 8.06 12.54 -24.76
CA THR A 70 7.29 12.98 -25.93
C THR A 70 5.94 12.27 -25.96
N PRO A 71 4.93 12.75 -26.71
CA PRO A 71 3.66 12.05 -26.85
C PRO A 71 3.80 10.61 -27.37
N ASP A 72 4.75 10.37 -28.28
CA ASP A 72 5.02 9.04 -28.86
C ASP A 72 5.88 8.16 -27.94
N ARG A 73 6.60 8.76 -26.99
CA ARG A 73 7.46 8.08 -26.02
C ARG A 73 7.31 8.71 -24.64
N PRO A 74 6.19 8.43 -23.95
CA PRO A 74 5.98 8.93 -22.61
C PRO A 74 7.00 8.33 -21.66
N ILE A 75 7.60 9.16 -20.81
CA ILE A 75 8.48 8.74 -19.73
C ILE A 75 7.76 9.03 -18.41
N GLU A 76 7.54 7.97 -17.65
CA GLU A 76 6.95 8.06 -16.32
C GLU A 76 7.96 8.54 -15.28
N ASN A 77 7.46 9.29 -14.29
CA ASN A 77 8.23 9.72 -13.14
C ASN A 77 7.57 9.20 -11.85
N ASN A 78 8.28 9.38 -10.73
CA ASN A 78 7.82 8.96 -9.41
C ASN A 78 7.41 7.48 -9.37
N LEU A 79 8.16 6.62 -10.07
CA LEU A 79 7.90 5.17 -10.14
C LEU A 79 7.78 4.55 -8.74
N GLY A 80 8.61 4.98 -7.79
CA GLY A 80 8.51 4.53 -6.40
C GLY A 80 7.20 4.93 -5.69
N LEU A 81 6.60 6.09 -6.03
CA LEU A 81 5.26 6.44 -5.53
C LEU A 81 4.16 5.67 -6.27
N ARG A 82 4.33 5.43 -7.57
CA ARG A 82 3.40 4.62 -8.37
C ARG A 82 3.34 3.18 -7.86
N ASP A 83 4.49 2.61 -7.48
CA ASP A 83 4.56 1.30 -6.81
C ASP A 83 3.75 1.29 -5.50
N GLN A 84 3.84 2.35 -4.70
CA GLN A 84 3.08 2.47 -3.45
C GLN A 84 1.56 2.54 -3.73
N VAL A 85 1.14 3.33 -4.72
CA VAL A 85 -0.27 3.43 -5.13
C VAL A 85 -0.78 2.07 -5.63
N ALA A 86 -0.05 1.41 -6.53
CA ALA A 86 -0.41 0.09 -7.06
C ALA A 86 -0.50 -0.96 -5.94
N ALA A 87 0.40 -0.90 -4.95
CA ALA A 87 0.33 -1.77 -3.80
C ALA A 87 -0.90 -1.50 -2.92
N LEU A 88 -1.27 -0.24 -2.69
CA LEU A 88 -2.49 0.13 -1.96
C LEU A 88 -3.77 -0.31 -2.70
N GLU A 89 -3.79 -0.17 -4.03
CA GLU A 89 -4.88 -0.69 -4.87
C GLU A 89 -5.00 -2.20 -4.78
N TRP A 90 -3.87 -2.91 -4.81
CA TRP A 90 -3.84 -4.35 -4.61
C TRP A 90 -4.38 -4.72 -3.23
N VAL A 91 -3.97 -4.02 -2.17
CA VAL A 91 -4.49 -4.25 -0.80
C VAL A 91 -5.99 -4.04 -0.78
N ARG A 92 -6.49 -2.95 -1.37
CA ARG A 92 -7.94 -2.66 -1.45
C ARG A 92 -8.71 -3.78 -2.13
N ALA A 93 -8.20 -4.30 -3.24
CA ALA A 93 -8.85 -5.35 -4.01
C ALA A 93 -8.79 -6.74 -3.32
N ASN A 94 -7.72 -7.03 -2.57
CA ASN A 94 -7.40 -8.40 -2.17
C ASN A 94 -7.51 -8.67 -0.66
N ILE A 95 -7.38 -7.66 0.22
CA ILE A 95 -7.14 -7.90 1.65
C ILE A 95 -8.28 -8.60 2.38
N ARG A 96 -9.50 -8.57 1.82
CA ARG A 96 -10.66 -9.33 2.34
C ARG A 96 -10.41 -10.84 2.36
N SER A 97 -9.64 -11.39 1.41
CA SER A 97 -9.31 -12.82 1.39
C SER A 97 -8.39 -13.22 2.57
N PHE A 98 -7.61 -12.26 3.08
CA PHE A 98 -6.78 -12.40 4.27
C PHE A 98 -7.53 -12.12 5.58
N GLY A 99 -8.84 -11.85 5.51
CA GLY A 99 -9.69 -11.55 6.66
C GLY A 99 -9.67 -10.08 7.07
N GLY A 100 -9.01 -9.19 6.33
CA GLY A 100 -9.05 -7.75 6.59
C GLY A 100 -10.37 -7.12 6.15
N THR A 101 -10.83 -6.13 6.90
CA THR A 101 -12.01 -5.34 6.57
C THR A 101 -11.68 -3.85 6.58
N PHE A 102 -12.20 -3.17 5.56
CA PHE A 102 -12.29 -1.71 5.52
C PHE A 102 -13.52 -1.27 6.29
N LEU A 103 -13.42 -0.20 7.08
CA LEU A 103 -14.59 0.38 7.76
C LEU A 103 -15.60 0.87 6.71
N PRO A 104 -16.92 0.81 6.97
CA PRO A 104 -17.93 1.21 6.00
C PRO A 104 -17.84 2.68 5.55
N GLU A 105 -17.17 3.53 6.34
CA GLU A 105 -16.95 4.96 6.10
C GLU A 105 -15.43 5.22 5.94
N HIS A 106 -14.81 4.83 4.83
CA HIS A 106 -13.42 5.22 4.59
C HIS A 106 -13.37 6.67 4.07
N PRO A 107 -12.61 7.58 4.72
CA PRO A 107 -12.48 8.97 4.27
C PRO A 107 -12.00 9.09 2.81
N PHE A 108 -11.26 8.10 2.31
CA PHE A 108 -10.77 8.04 0.94
C PHE A 108 -11.85 7.76 -0.11
N ASP A 109 -12.92 7.03 0.22
CA ASP A 109 -14.02 6.82 -0.72
C ASP A 109 -14.80 8.13 -0.93
N ALA A 110 -14.90 8.99 0.09
CA ALA A 110 -15.48 10.33 -0.02
C ALA A 110 -14.67 11.29 -0.93
N PHE A 111 -13.34 11.15 -0.97
CA PHE A 111 -12.49 11.96 -1.86
C PHE A 111 -12.66 11.60 -3.34
N ARG A 112 -12.92 10.33 -3.67
CA ARG A 112 -13.14 9.90 -5.06
C ARG A 112 -14.44 10.45 -5.63
N ASP A 113 -15.46 10.56 -4.79
CA ASP A 113 -16.77 11.10 -5.20
C ASP A 113 -16.79 12.64 -5.22
N ALA A 114 -15.78 13.28 -4.62
CA ALA A 114 -15.59 14.74 -4.60
C ALA A 114 -14.60 15.27 -5.66
N ALA A 115 -13.91 14.40 -6.40
CA ALA A 115 -12.97 14.84 -7.44
C ALA A 115 -13.73 15.27 -8.71
N PRO A 116 -13.57 16.52 -9.19
CA PRO A 116 -14.17 16.94 -10.45
C PRO A 116 -13.59 16.10 -11.59
N THR A 117 -14.44 15.70 -12.53
CA THR A 117 -14.23 14.78 -13.67
C THR A 117 -13.22 15.25 -14.73
N GLY A 118 -12.19 16.01 -14.35
CA GLY A 118 -11.40 16.84 -15.27
C GLY A 118 -9.91 16.53 -15.41
N TYR A 119 -9.37 15.45 -14.82
CA TYR A 119 -7.99 15.03 -15.11
C TYR A 119 -7.95 13.54 -15.39
N ARG A 120 -7.95 13.22 -16.70
CA ARG A 120 -7.45 11.98 -17.27
C ARG A 120 -6.08 12.24 -17.87
#